data_AF-E7C5R7-F1
#
_entry.id   AF-E7C5R7-F1
#
_cell.length_a   1.000
_cell.length_b   1.000
_cell.length_c   1.000
_cell.angle_alpha   90.00
_cell.angle_beta   90.00
_cell.angle_gamma   90.00
#
_symmetry.space_group_name_H-M   'P 1'
#
loop_
_entity.id
_entity.type
_entity.pdbx_description
1 polymer ?
#
loop_
_entity_poly.entity_id
_entity_poly.type
_entity_poly.pdbx_seq_one_letter_code
_entity_poly.pdbx_strand_id
1 'polypeptide(L)'
;MSQLCPCGSAVEYSLCCHPYVSGEKVAPDPEHLMRSRYCAFVMQDADYLIKTWHPSCGAAALRAELMAGFAHTEWLGLTVFEHCWQDADNIGFVSFVARLPKVVKQVVPVILP
;
A
#
# COMPACT_ATOMS: atom_id res chain seq x y z
N MET A 1 -8.17 9.90 -20.38
CA MET A 1 -6.88 10.46 -19.93
C MET A 1 -6.26 9.47 -18.97
N SER A 2 -5.16 8.84 -19.40
CA SER A 2 -4.38 7.88 -18.63
C SER A 2 -3.69 8.58 -17.48
N GLN A 3 -4.21 8.43 -16.26
CA GLN A 3 -3.56 8.97 -15.06
C GLN A 3 -2.40 8.04 -14.69
N LEU A 4 -1.22 8.62 -14.45
CA LEU A 4 -0.07 7.87 -13.96
C LEU A 4 -0.36 7.30 -12.58
N CYS A 5 0.23 6.15 -12.29
CA CYS A 5 0.03 5.47 -11.04
C CYS A 5 0.64 6.28 -9.87
N PRO A 6 -0.12 6.55 -8.80
CA PRO A 6 0.38 7.29 -7.63
C PRO A 6 1.59 6.62 -6.95
N CYS A 7 1.81 5.31 -7.15
CA CYS A 7 2.91 4.57 -6.52
C CYS A 7 4.31 4.99 -7.03
N GLY A 8 4.40 5.93 -7.97
CA GLY A 8 5.67 6.44 -8.48
C GLY A 8 6.36 5.53 -9.50
N SER A 9 5.64 4.57 -10.09
CA SER A 9 6.17 3.66 -11.13
C SER A 9 6.31 4.31 -12.52
N ALA A 10 5.73 5.50 -12.71
CA ALA A 10 5.59 6.16 -14.02
C ALA A 10 4.82 5.35 -15.08
N VAL A 11 4.11 4.29 -14.68
CA VAL A 11 3.19 3.52 -15.51
C VAL A 11 1.76 4.02 -15.30
N GLU A 12 0.89 3.85 -16.29
CA GLU A 12 -0.53 4.15 -16.15
C GLU A 12 -1.18 3.35 -15.01
N TYR A 13 -2.07 3.98 -14.23
CA TYR A 13 -2.73 3.34 -13.08
C TYR A 13 -3.44 2.03 -13.45
N SER A 14 -4.16 2.02 -14.59
CA SER A 14 -4.88 0.87 -15.14
C SER A 14 -3.99 -0.35 -15.39
N LEU A 15 -2.72 -0.13 -15.72
CA LEU A 15 -1.74 -1.17 -16.03
C LEU A 15 -0.79 -1.47 -14.86
N CYS A 16 -0.87 -0.69 -13.78
CA CYS A 16 0.04 -0.79 -12.65
C CYS A 16 -0.68 -1.31 -11.39
N CYS A 17 -1.26 -0.43 -10.58
CA CYS A 17 -1.86 -0.83 -9.30
C CYS A 17 -3.35 -1.17 -9.40
N HIS A 18 -4.04 -0.76 -10.46
CA HIS A 18 -5.48 -0.98 -10.59
C HIS A 18 -5.90 -2.46 -10.55
N PRO A 19 -5.23 -3.40 -11.24
CA PRO A 19 -5.63 -4.81 -11.20
C PRO A 19 -5.51 -5.41 -9.79
N TYR A 20 -4.57 -4.91 -8.98
CA TYR A 20 -4.40 -5.37 -7.60
C TYR A 20 -5.45 -4.75 -6.68
N VAL A 21 -5.65 -3.43 -6.75
CA VAL A 21 -6.62 -2.71 -5.89
C VAL A 21 -8.06 -3.15 -6.18
N SER A 22 -8.40 -3.39 -7.44
CA SER A 22 -9.73 -3.91 -7.84
C SER A 22 -9.97 -5.37 -7.41
N GLY A 23 -8.91 -6.10 -7.02
CA GLY A 23 -8.98 -7.52 -6.69
C GLY A 23 -8.99 -8.45 -7.91
N GLU A 24 -8.74 -7.94 -9.12
CA GLU A 24 -8.60 -8.75 -10.33
C GLU A 24 -7.35 -9.65 -10.28
N LYS A 25 -6.27 -9.15 -9.65
CA LYS A 25 -5.00 -9.87 -9.48
C LYS A 25 -4.52 -9.78 -8.04
N VAL A 26 -3.79 -10.81 -7.61
CA VAL A 26 -3.04 -10.78 -6.34
C VAL A 26 -1.65 -10.20 -6.61
N ALA A 27 -1.14 -9.41 -5.67
CA ALA A 27 0.21 -8.87 -5.77
C ALA A 27 1.23 -10.03 -5.76
N PRO A 28 2.12 -10.14 -6.76
CA PRO A 28 3.02 -11.27 -6.89
C PRO A 28 4.24 -11.20 -5.96
N ASP A 29 4.57 -10.01 -5.46
CA ASP A 29 5.74 -9.77 -4.62
C ASP A 29 5.48 -8.63 -3.62
N PRO A 30 6.36 -8.48 -2.61
CA PRO A 30 6.19 -7.50 -1.54
C PRO A 30 6.16 -6.08 -2.05
N GLU A 31 6.96 -5.76 -3.08
CA GLU A 31 7.00 -4.43 -3.66
C GLU A 31 5.64 -4.08 -4.29
N HIS A 32 5.06 -4.98 -5.08
CA HIS A 32 3.74 -4.77 -5.68
C HIS A 32 2.64 -4.64 -4.62
N LEU A 33 2.72 -5.40 -3.53
CA LEU A 33 1.77 -5.27 -2.41
C LEU A 33 1.92 -3.91 -1.73
N MET A 34 3.14 -3.45 -1.50
CA MET A 34 3.40 -2.14 -0.89
C MET A 34 2.93 -0.99 -1.80
N ARG A 35 3.20 -1.07 -3.11
CA ARG A 35 2.78 -0.08 -4.10
C ARG A 35 1.26 -0.02 -4.24
N SER A 36 0.58 -1.17 -4.30
CA SER A 36 -0.89 -1.23 -4.39
C SER A 36 -1.56 -0.71 -3.12
N ARG A 37 -1.04 -1.06 -1.92
CA ARG A 37 -1.51 -0.49 -0.65
C ARG A 37 -1.33 1.02 -0.60
N TYR A 38 -0.19 1.54 -1.05
CA TYR A 38 0.02 2.98 -1.17
C TYR A 38 -1.04 3.63 -2.07
N CYS A 39 -1.31 3.08 -3.25
CA CYS A 39 -2.38 3.57 -4.12
C CYS A 39 -3.74 3.54 -3.44
N ALA A 40 -4.06 2.48 -2.69
CA ALA A 40 -5.29 2.41 -1.92
C ALA A 40 -5.39 3.49 -0.84
N PHE A 41 -4.28 3.87 -0.19
CA PHE A 41 -4.26 5.04 0.70
C PHE A 41 -4.56 6.35 -0.04
N VAL A 42 -4.01 6.54 -1.25
CA VAL A 42 -4.28 7.74 -2.08
C VAL A 42 -5.75 7.78 -2.52
N MET A 43 -6.33 6.63 -2.88
CA MET A 43 -7.73 6.51 -3.32
C MET A 43 -8.72 6.35 -2.16
N GLN A 44 -8.24 6.31 -0.92
CA GLN A 44 -9.07 6.15 0.28
C GLN A 44 -9.86 4.81 0.31
N ASP A 45 -9.30 3.76 -0.27
CA ASP A 45 -9.89 2.42 -0.30
C ASP A 45 -9.51 1.63 0.97
N ALA A 46 -10.27 1.85 2.04
CA ALA A 46 -10.10 1.14 3.30
C ALA A 46 -10.35 -0.37 3.17
N ASP A 47 -11.26 -0.79 2.29
CA ASP A 47 -11.65 -2.19 2.20
C ASP A 47 -10.52 -3.03 1.59
N TYR A 48 -9.80 -2.50 0.58
CA TYR A 48 -8.59 -3.12 0.07
C TYR A 48 -7.47 -3.19 1.12
N LEU A 49 -7.24 -2.10 1.87
CA LEU A 49 -6.21 -2.05 2.90
C LEU A 49 -6.44 -3.10 3.99
N ILE A 50 -7.68 -3.24 4.46
CA ILE A 50 -8.06 -4.21 5.49
C ILE A 50 -7.90 -5.64 4.96
N LYS A 51 -8.30 -5.91 3.72
CA LYS A 51 -8.18 -7.24 3.09
C LYS A 51 -6.73 -7.67 2.86
N THR A 52 -5.82 -6.72 2.65
CA THR A 52 -4.41 -6.99 2.35
C THR A 52 -3.48 -6.92 3.57
N TRP A 53 -4.03 -6.69 4.77
CA TRP A 53 -3.30 -6.88 6.01
C TRP A 53 -3.33 -8.33 6.45
N HIS A 54 -2.25 -8.76 7.10
CA HIS A 54 -2.19 -10.09 7.68
C HIS A 54 -3.32 -10.26 8.72
N PRO A 55 -4.03 -11.41 8.75
CA PRO A 55 -5.17 -11.63 9.64
C PRO A 55 -4.87 -11.42 11.13
N SER A 56 -3.63 -11.68 11.56
CA SER A 56 -3.23 -11.45 12.96
C SER A 56 -3.20 -9.99 13.38
N CYS A 57 -3.19 -9.04 12.43
CA CYS A 57 -3.20 -7.61 12.73
C CYS A 57 -4.57 -7.08 13.15
N GLY A 58 -5.66 -7.86 13.00
CA GLY A 58 -7.00 -7.43 13.40
C GLY A 58 -7.49 -6.18 12.65
N ALA A 59 -7.07 -6.01 11.40
CA ALA A 59 -7.25 -4.81 10.57
C ALA A 59 -8.68 -4.25 10.53
N ALA A 60 -9.69 -5.13 10.62
CA ALA A 60 -11.10 -4.74 10.59
C ALA A 60 -11.46 -3.78 11.73
N ALA A 61 -10.83 -3.91 12.90
CA ALA A 61 -11.06 -3.01 14.03
C ALA A 61 -10.56 -1.58 13.77
N LEU A 62 -9.57 -1.43 12.87
CA LEU A 62 -8.92 -0.16 12.54
C LEU A 62 -9.62 0.59 11.40
N ARG A 63 -10.75 0.08 10.88
CA ARG A 63 -11.47 0.70 9.76
C ARG A 63 -11.84 2.16 10.02
N ALA A 64 -12.38 2.45 11.20
CA ALA A 64 -12.79 3.80 11.56
C ALA A 64 -11.59 4.77 11.61
N GLU A 65 -10.46 4.32 12.17
CA GLU A 65 -9.22 5.10 12.23
C GLU A 65 -8.62 5.34 10.84
N LEU A 66 -8.60 4.32 9.97
CA LEU A 66 -8.17 4.45 8.58
C LEU A 66 -9.00 5.49 7.83
N MET A 67 -10.33 5.39 7.92
CA MET A 67 -11.24 6.33 7.26
C MET A 67 -11.06 7.76 7.77
N ALA A 68 -10.88 7.94 9.08
CA ALA A 68 -10.59 9.25 9.66
C ALA A 68 -9.23 9.81 9.18
N GLY A 69 -8.21 8.94 9.08
CA GLY A 69 -6.88 9.32 8.64
C GLY A 69 -6.83 9.81 7.19
N PHE A 70 -7.67 9.27 6.30
CA PHE A 70 -7.73 9.66 4.90
C PHE A 70 -8.03 11.15 4.67
N ALA A 71 -8.87 11.75 5.50
CA ALA A 71 -9.22 13.17 5.39
C ALA A 71 -8.07 14.12 5.76
N HIS A 72 -7.06 13.60 6.47
CA HIS A 72 -5.96 14.39 7.03
C HIS A 72 -4.60 14.06 6.42
N THR A 73 -4.56 13.14 5.45
CA THR A 73 -3.33 12.62 4.88
C THR A 73 -3.27 12.91 3.39
N GLU A 74 -2.35 13.79 3.01
CA GLU A 74 -2.02 14.05 1.61
C GLU A 74 -0.74 13.32 1.24
N TRP A 75 -0.81 12.47 0.21
CA TRP A 75 0.29 11.63 -0.23
C TRP A 75 1.00 12.26 -1.43
N LEU A 76 2.29 12.58 -1.28
CA LEU A 76 3.09 13.28 -2.32
C LEU A 76 3.89 12.33 -3.21
N GLY A 77 4.19 11.14 -2.73
CA GLY A 77 4.84 10.10 -3.53
C GLY A 77 5.39 8.96 -2.70
N LEU A 78 5.72 7.88 -3.38
CA LEU A 78 6.36 6.69 -2.85
C LEU A 78 7.69 6.45 -3.56
N THR A 79 8.70 6.04 -2.82
CA THR A 79 9.98 5.55 -3.35
C THR A 79 10.32 4.24 -2.65
N VAL A 80 10.43 3.16 -3.42
CA VAL A 80 10.87 1.85 -2.94
C VAL A 80 12.37 1.69 -3.23
N PHE A 81 13.14 1.27 -2.23
CA PHE A 81 14.60 1.13 -2.34
C PHE A 81 15.02 -0.33 -2.48
N GLU A 82 14.39 -1.20 -1.71
CA GLU A 82 14.74 -2.61 -1.64
C GLU A 82 13.49 -3.42 -1.32
N HIS A 83 13.47 -4.64 -1.84
CA HIS A 83 12.49 -5.65 -1.52
C HIS A 83 13.18 -7.01 -1.57
N CYS A 84 12.82 -7.89 -0.65
CA CYS A 84 13.30 -9.27 -0.68
C CYS A 84 12.24 -10.20 -0.12
N TRP A 85 12.25 -11.44 -0.62
CA TRP A 85 11.60 -12.55 0.04
C TRP A 85 12.59 -13.14 1.04
N GLN A 86 12.14 -13.37 2.27
CA GLN A 86 12.84 -14.22 3.22
C GLN A 86 12.28 -15.64 3.05
N ASP A 87 13.15 -16.56 2.67
CA ASP A 87 12.80 -17.91 2.23
C ASP A 87 11.98 -18.72 3.25
N ALA A 88 11.24 -19.71 2.72
CA ALA A 88 10.35 -20.71 3.34
C ALA A 88 8.97 -20.27 3.86
N ASP A 89 8.82 -19.07 4.47
CA ASP A 89 7.59 -18.72 5.20
C ASP A 89 6.64 -17.73 4.49
N ASN A 90 6.83 -17.45 3.19
CA ASN A 90 6.12 -16.38 2.46
C ASN A 90 6.25 -15.00 3.12
N ILE A 91 7.33 -14.76 3.87
CA ILE A 91 7.59 -13.48 4.50
C ILE A 91 8.42 -12.64 3.53
N GLY A 92 7.90 -11.48 3.16
CA GLY A 92 8.64 -10.49 2.39
C GLY A 92 8.96 -9.23 3.20
N PHE A 93 9.98 -8.50 2.77
CA PHE A 93 10.34 -7.21 3.33
C PHE A 93 10.42 -6.18 2.20
N VAL A 94 10.03 -4.94 2.52
CA VAL A 94 10.14 -3.79 1.61
C VAL A 94 10.63 -2.58 2.37
N SER A 95 11.72 -2.00 1.89
CA SER A 95 12.26 -0.72 2.36
C SER A 95 11.75 0.39 1.44
N PHE A 96 10.99 1.33 2.00
CA PHE A 96 10.40 2.43 1.23
C PHE A 96 10.38 3.75 2.00
N VAL A 97 10.24 4.85 1.28
CA VAL A 97 9.94 6.19 1.81
C VAL A 97 8.66 6.68 1.16
N ALA A 98 7.67 7.01 1.99
CA ALA A 98 6.49 7.74 1.57
C ALA A 98 6.62 9.22 1.98
N ARG A 99 6.31 10.13 1.05
CA ARG A 99 6.37 11.58 1.28
C ARG A 99 4.98 12.13 1.56
N LEU A 100 4.91 13.00 2.57
CA LEU A 100 3.73 13.70 3.06
C LEU A 100 4.10 15.19 3.25
N PRO A 101 3.20 16.16 3.02
CA PRO A 101 3.53 17.60 3.08
C PRO A 101 3.79 18.12 4.50
N LYS A 102 3.34 17.40 5.53
CA LYS A 102 3.72 17.64 6.93
C LYS A 102 4.27 16.36 7.54
N VAL A 103 5.34 16.51 8.32
CA VAL A 103 6.02 15.41 9.02
C VAL A 103 5.03 14.76 9.99
N VAL A 104 4.43 13.65 9.57
CA VAL A 104 3.70 12.75 10.46
C VAL A 104 4.63 11.57 10.72
N LYS A 105 5.17 11.48 11.94
CA LYS A 105 5.88 10.27 12.39
C LYS A 105 4.81 9.20 12.63
N GLN A 106 4.68 8.26 11.70
CA GLN A 106 3.83 7.09 11.91
C GLN A 106 4.68 5.83 11.72
N VAL A 107 4.71 5.01 12.77
CA VAL A 107 5.34 3.69 12.76
C VAL A 107 4.21 2.70 12.51
N VAL A 108 4.25 1.99 11.36
CA VAL A 108 3.28 0.93 11.05
C VAL A 108 4.06 -0.36 10.79
N PRO A 109 3.77 -1.47 11.48
CA PRO A 109 4.38 -2.75 11.16
C PRO A 109 3.87 -3.24 9.80
N VAL A 110 4.79 -3.69 8.94
CA VAL A 110 4.47 -4.37 7.68
C VAL A 110 4.84 -5.84 7.87
N ILE A 111 3.82 -6.70 7.98
CA ILE A 111 3.95 -8.15 7.91
C ILE A 111 3.15 -8.59 6.69
N LEU A 112 3.81 -9.26 5.75
CA LEU A 112 3.16 -9.89 4.61
C LEU A 112 2.51 -11.22 5.03
N PRO A 113 1.34 -11.57 4.46
CA PRO A 113 0.77 -12.90 4.58
C PRO A 113 1.49 -13.95 3.72
#